data_AF-A0A9D0ZLZ9-F1
#
_entry.id   AF-A0A9D0ZLZ9-F1
#
_cell.length_a   1.000
_cell.length_b   1.000
_cell.length_c   1.000
_cell.angle_alpha   90.00
_cell.angle_beta   90.00
_cell.angle_gamma   90.00
#
_symmetry.space_group_name_H-M   'P 1'
#
loop_
_entity.id
_entity.type
_entity.pdbx_description
1 polymer ?
#
loop_
_entity_poly.entity_id
_entity_poly.type
_entity_poly.pdbx_seq_one_letter_code
_entity_poly.pdbx_strand_id
1 'polypeptide(L)'
;MLPSVLALLLALLLPASALAEAVDGANETPAEPYVELSTPYPSMTVNAGDEMTLDLALDNYSGSSQDFALTIEEIPENWTASFSASGQRVSVVHVRDGAVDESVALELEIPLETEAGDYAIVLQAAGEDFSDTLEISLTVSAEELGQSSFEVEYPSQEGDAQTDFTFSATLINNTLSAQSYSFSASAPTGWTVSFMPSGETTRVAALDLEARTTQGVEINVVPPANVEAGTYEIPCTATSVSERMSFTLEVTITGSYSLSLSTPSGLLSTDAYSNQETAVQLSLTNTGNTDLTNVNLTSSAPSGWTVRFSTETIELIEVGATVEATAYITPGESAMSGDYLTTISASESNTSDSAEFRVTVKTETKWGIAGIAVIVVLVVIVFAVMRKYGRR
;
A
#
# COMPACT_ATOMS: atom_id res chain seq x y z
N MET A 1 46.34 20.23 -73.75
CA MET A 1 47.46 20.76 -74.56
C MET A 1 47.97 22.01 -73.87
N LEU A 2 49.21 21.99 -73.36
CA LEU A 2 49.97 23.23 -73.08
C LEU A 2 50.24 23.96 -74.41
N PRO A 3 50.44 25.30 -74.49
CA PRO A 3 51.57 26.04 -73.86
C PRO A 3 51.17 27.41 -73.24
N SER A 4 51.89 27.98 -72.26
CA SER A 4 53.19 28.70 -72.24
C SER A 4 53.22 30.12 -72.85
N VAL A 5 54.09 30.95 -72.23
CA VAL A 5 54.73 32.24 -72.65
C VAL A 5 54.13 33.47 -71.93
N LEU A 6 54.75 34.15 -70.93
CA LEU A 6 56.09 34.76 -70.73
C LEU A 6 56.28 36.15 -71.39
N ALA A 7 56.41 37.21 -70.58
CA ALA A 7 57.32 38.40 -70.70
C ALA A 7 56.75 39.58 -69.86
N LEU A 8 57.35 40.04 -68.75
CA LEU A 8 58.61 40.80 -68.57
C LEU A 8 58.52 42.27 -69.06
N LEU A 9 58.46 43.26 -68.14
CA LEU A 9 59.50 44.31 -68.03
C LEU A 9 59.36 45.20 -66.77
N LEU A 10 60.54 45.49 -66.23
CA LEU A 10 61.01 46.19 -65.04
C LEU A 10 60.88 47.73 -65.10
N ALA A 11 60.63 48.40 -63.95
CA ALA A 11 61.28 49.67 -63.59
C ALA A 11 61.11 50.01 -62.10
N LEU A 12 62.24 49.98 -61.38
CA LEU A 12 62.48 50.58 -60.05
C LEU A 12 62.38 52.11 -60.10
N LEU A 13 61.90 52.76 -59.03
CA LEU A 13 62.57 53.93 -58.39
C LEU A 13 61.85 54.32 -57.07
N LEU A 14 62.57 54.24 -55.94
CA LEU A 14 62.34 55.00 -54.70
C LEU A 14 63.47 56.05 -54.62
N PRO A 15 63.24 57.27 -54.08
CA PRO A 15 63.41 57.44 -52.63
C PRO A 15 62.44 58.44 -51.94
N ALA A 16 62.39 58.25 -50.62
CA ALA A 16 61.80 59.00 -49.51
C ALA A 16 61.39 60.48 -49.70
N SER A 17 60.22 60.82 -49.15
CA SER A 17 59.96 62.10 -48.47
C SER A 17 58.86 61.89 -47.42
N ALA A 18 59.24 62.08 -46.15
CA ALA A 18 58.31 62.14 -45.04
C ALA A 18 57.45 63.40 -45.16
N LEU A 19 56.14 63.22 -45.21
CA LEU A 19 55.15 64.26 -44.95
C LEU A 19 54.24 63.71 -43.87
N ALA A 20 54.37 64.32 -42.70
CA ALA A 20 53.45 64.12 -41.60
C ALA A 20 52.07 64.63 -42.04
N GLU A 21 51.13 63.73 -42.26
CA GLU A 21 49.72 64.07 -42.24
C GLU A 21 49.31 64.17 -40.76
N ALA A 22 48.96 65.39 -40.36
CA ALA A 22 48.23 65.61 -39.12
C ALA A 22 46.92 64.83 -39.22
N VAL A 23 46.79 63.79 -38.40
CA VAL A 23 45.50 63.17 -38.13
C VAL A 23 44.69 64.22 -37.39
N ASP A 24 43.77 64.83 -38.13
CA ASP A 24 42.72 65.69 -37.63
C ASP A 24 42.03 64.92 -36.50
N GLY A 25 42.22 65.40 -35.28
CA GLY A 25 41.57 64.85 -34.11
C GLY A 25 40.09 65.05 -34.31
N ALA A 26 39.38 63.94 -34.61
CA ALA A 26 37.94 63.89 -34.46
C ALA A 26 37.65 64.34 -33.02
N ASN A 27 37.15 65.57 -32.92
CA ASN A 27 36.62 66.13 -31.70
C ASN A 27 35.34 65.34 -31.42
N GLU A 28 35.48 64.15 -30.82
CA GLU A 28 34.36 63.44 -30.22
C GLU A 28 33.73 64.43 -29.25
N THR A 29 32.47 64.76 -29.53
CA THR A 29 31.68 65.58 -28.60
C THR A 29 31.69 64.82 -27.28
N PRO A 30 32.01 65.46 -26.13
CA PRO A 30 31.98 64.76 -24.85
C PRO A 30 30.64 64.05 -24.74
N ALA A 31 30.65 62.74 -24.48
CA ALA A 31 29.43 62.02 -24.15
C ALA A 31 28.72 62.83 -23.05
N GLU A 32 27.42 63.07 -23.21
CA GLU A 32 26.65 63.73 -22.15
C GLU A 32 26.85 62.93 -20.85
N PRO A 33 27.05 63.60 -19.71
CA PRO A 33 27.32 62.91 -18.46
C PRO A 33 26.16 61.94 -18.15
N TYR A 34 26.51 60.71 -17.80
CA TYR A 34 25.53 59.64 -17.58
C TYR A 34 25.96 58.71 -16.45
N VAL A 35 24.96 57.97 -15.96
CA VAL A 35 25.13 56.81 -15.08
C VAL A 35 24.31 55.70 -15.70
N GLU A 36 24.82 54.48 -15.65
CA GLU A 36 24.12 53.30 -16.20
C GLU A 36 24.25 52.14 -15.22
N LEU A 37 23.11 51.58 -14.82
CA LEU A 37 23.02 50.33 -14.07
C LEU A 37 22.69 49.21 -15.06
N SER A 38 23.56 48.23 -15.19
CA SER A 38 23.41 47.16 -16.17
C SER A 38 23.68 45.78 -15.57
N THR A 39 23.27 44.75 -16.29
CA THR A 39 23.60 43.36 -16.00
C THR A 39 23.87 42.62 -17.32
N PRO A 40 24.78 41.64 -17.36
CA PRO A 40 24.96 40.78 -18.52
C PRO A 40 23.71 39.96 -18.89
N TYR A 41 22.75 39.79 -17.97
CA TYR A 41 21.55 38.96 -18.14
C TYR A 41 20.26 39.73 -17.83
N PRO A 42 19.83 40.69 -18.68
CA PRO A 42 18.63 41.50 -18.43
C PRO A 42 17.32 40.71 -18.64
N SER A 43 17.40 39.53 -19.26
CA SER A 43 16.28 38.61 -19.39
C SER A 43 16.74 37.17 -19.28
N MET A 44 16.01 36.35 -18.51
CA MET A 44 16.33 34.94 -18.31
C MET A 44 15.11 34.08 -17.96
N THR A 45 15.27 32.78 -18.09
CA THR A 45 14.31 31.77 -17.64
C THR A 45 14.79 31.15 -16.35
N VAL A 46 13.91 31.05 -15.37
CA VAL A 46 14.20 30.59 -14.00
C VAL A 46 13.10 29.63 -13.55
N ASN A 47 13.38 28.80 -12.55
CA ASN A 47 12.35 27.94 -11.97
C ASN A 47 11.80 28.56 -10.69
N ALA A 48 10.53 28.26 -10.40
CA ALA A 48 9.98 28.55 -9.08
C ALA A 48 10.83 27.85 -8.01
N GLY A 49 11.23 28.57 -6.96
CA GLY A 49 12.11 28.06 -5.91
C GLY A 49 13.60 28.31 -6.11
N ASP A 50 14.01 28.92 -7.22
CA ASP A 50 15.43 29.24 -7.45
C ASP A 50 15.94 30.32 -6.47
N GLU A 51 17.12 30.07 -5.91
CA GLU A 51 17.97 31.08 -5.26
C GLU A 51 19.12 31.42 -6.21
N MET A 52 19.32 32.70 -6.49
CA MET A 52 20.35 33.12 -7.42
C MET A 52 21.03 34.44 -7.07
N THR A 53 22.19 34.64 -7.69
CA THR A 53 23.00 35.86 -7.58
C THR A 53 23.22 36.39 -8.98
N LEU A 54 22.81 37.63 -9.23
CA LEU A 54 22.95 38.31 -10.51
C LEU A 54 24.01 39.41 -10.40
N ASP A 55 25.06 39.30 -11.21
CA ASP A 55 26.09 40.33 -11.27
C ASP A 55 25.53 41.62 -11.88
N LEU A 56 25.84 42.75 -11.24
CA LEU A 56 25.47 44.09 -11.69
C LEU A 56 26.74 44.90 -12.00
N ALA A 57 26.64 45.80 -12.97
CA ALA A 57 27.66 46.78 -13.29
C ALA A 57 27.05 48.18 -13.17
N LEU A 58 27.79 49.10 -12.53
CA LEU A 58 27.41 50.49 -12.39
C LEU A 58 28.47 51.41 -12.98
N ASP A 59 28.14 52.02 -14.10
CA ASP A 59 28.97 52.97 -14.82
C ASP A 59 28.72 54.37 -14.27
N ASN A 60 29.79 55.08 -13.87
CA ASN A 60 29.69 56.48 -13.47
C ASN A 60 30.54 57.38 -14.37
N TYR A 61 29.89 58.05 -15.31
CA TYR A 61 30.45 59.08 -16.17
C TYR A 61 29.74 60.43 -15.96
N SER A 62 29.31 60.70 -14.72
CA SER A 62 28.58 61.91 -14.35
C SER A 62 29.46 63.17 -14.26
N GLY A 63 30.79 63.03 -14.30
CA GLY A 63 31.75 64.12 -14.10
C GLY A 63 32.19 64.31 -12.64
N SER A 64 31.68 63.49 -11.71
CA SER A 64 32.10 63.47 -10.30
C SER A 64 32.01 62.05 -9.70
N SER A 65 32.84 61.79 -8.68
CA SER A 65 32.75 60.54 -7.91
C SER A 65 31.58 60.65 -6.93
N GLN A 66 30.69 59.66 -6.91
CA GLN A 66 29.41 59.74 -6.18
C GLN A 66 29.11 58.43 -5.44
N ASP A 67 28.30 58.55 -4.39
CA ASP A 67 27.67 57.43 -3.70
C ASP A 67 26.29 57.19 -4.33
N PHE A 68 26.06 55.97 -4.81
CA PHE A 68 24.79 55.56 -5.40
C PHE A 68 24.01 54.71 -4.39
N ALA A 69 22.82 55.18 -4.02
CA ALA A 69 21.86 54.38 -3.26
C ALA A 69 21.20 53.35 -4.18
N LEU A 70 21.28 52.07 -3.80
CA LEU A 70 20.69 50.96 -4.54
C LEU A 70 19.34 50.60 -3.92
N THR A 71 18.30 50.59 -4.75
CA THR A 71 16.94 50.28 -4.31
C THR A 71 16.25 49.33 -5.29
N ILE A 72 15.28 48.57 -4.76
CA ILE A 72 14.39 47.73 -5.54
C ILE A 72 13.06 48.49 -5.61
N GLU A 73 12.74 49.06 -6.76
CA GLU A 73 11.51 49.86 -6.96
C GLU A 73 10.29 48.96 -7.10
N GLU A 74 10.43 47.88 -7.88
CA GLU A 74 9.36 46.90 -8.11
C GLU A 74 9.90 45.48 -7.98
N ILE A 75 9.15 44.64 -7.28
CA ILE A 75 9.42 43.21 -7.14
C ILE A 75 8.07 42.46 -6.98
N PRO A 76 7.91 41.24 -7.55
CA PRO A 76 6.69 40.47 -7.39
C PRO A 76 6.36 40.16 -5.92
N GLU A 77 5.07 39.96 -5.62
CA GLU A 77 4.62 39.68 -4.25
C GLU A 77 5.28 38.42 -3.68
N ASN A 78 5.71 38.50 -2.41
CA ASN A 78 6.36 37.42 -1.65
C ASN A 78 7.78 37.03 -2.11
N TRP A 79 8.33 37.68 -3.13
CA TRP A 79 9.72 37.49 -3.53
C TRP A 79 10.65 38.28 -2.60
N THR A 80 11.87 37.77 -2.39
CA THR A 80 12.87 38.44 -1.56
C THR A 80 14.11 38.74 -2.40
N ALA A 81 14.63 39.96 -2.31
CA ALA A 81 15.89 40.32 -2.93
C ALA A 81 16.71 41.27 -2.07
N SER A 82 18.04 41.19 -2.18
CA SER A 82 18.95 42.14 -1.55
C SER A 82 20.24 42.31 -2.33
N PHE A 83 20.85 43.50 -2.26
CA PHE A 83 22.15 43.73 -2.88
C PHE A 83 23.27 43.21 -1.98
N SER A 84 24.27 42.55 -2.56
CA SER A 84 25.47 42.12 -1.86
C SER A 84 26.74 42.49 -2.62
N ALA A 85 27.82 42.70 -1.88
CA ALA A 85 29.16 42.91 -2.42
C ALA A 85 30.16 42.16 -1.53
N SER A 86 31.01 41.32 -2.13
CA SER A 86 31.96 40.47 -1.38
C SER A 86 31.29 39.63 -0.27
N GLY A 87 30.03 39.20 -0.47
CA GLY A 87 29.26 38.40 0.49
C GLY A 87 28.69 39.18 1.69
N GLN A 88 28.71 40.52 1.65
CA GLN A 88 28.05 41.37 2.64
C GLN A 88 26.89 42.12 2.00
N ARG A 89 25.77 42.27 2.72
CA ARG A 89 24.64 43.07 2.26
C ARG A 89 25.02 44.55 2.20
N VAL A 90 24.71 45.19 1.07
CA VAL A 90 24.99 46.60 0.80
C VAL A 90 23.72 47.32 0.36
N SER A 91 23.70 48.64 0.52
CA SER A 91 22.61 49.50 0.02
C SER A 91 23.13 50.79 -0.64
N VAL A 92 24.44 51.02 -0.59
CA VAL A 92 25.12 52.16 -1.19
C VAL A 92 26.46 51.67 -1.74
N VAL A 93 26.83 52.14 -2.93
CA VAL A 93 28.13 51.87 -3.56
C VAL A 93 28.79 53.18 -3.99
N HIS A 94 30.09 53.32 -3.75
CA HIS A 94 30.86 54.50 -4.16
C HIS A 94 31.55 54.23 -5.49
N VAL A 95 31.22 54.97 -6.54
CA VAL A 95 31.81 54.81 -7.87
C VAL A 95 32.53 56.09 -8.28
N ARG A 96 33.80 55.94 -8.69
CA ARG A 96 34.59 57.08 -9.17
C ARG A 96 34.11 57.55 -10.53
N ASP A 97 34.33 58.83 -10.83
CA ASP A 97 34.11 59.36 -12.16
C ASP A 97 35.00 58.64 -13.19
N GLY A 98 34.42 58.25 -14.32
CA GLY A 98 35.06 57.51 -15.39
C GLY A 98 35.32 56.03 -15.09
N ALA A 99 34.67 55.46 -14.08
CA ALA A 99 34.85 54.07 -13.66
C ALA A 99 33.55 53.25 -13.75
N VAL A 100 33.73 51.94 -13.82
CA VAL A 100 32.67 50.94 -13.76
C VAL A 100 32.89 50.10 -12.50
N ASP A 101 31.86 49.96 -11.66
CA ASP A 101 31.87 49.07 -10.51
C ASP A 101 31.10 47.78 -10.83
N GLU A 102 31.79 46.64 -10.81
CA GLU A 102 31.22 45.30 -11.04
C GLU A 102 31.20 44.47 -9.75
N SER A 103 31.31 45.12 -8.58
CA SER A 103 31.47 44.43 -7.29
C SER A 103 30.14 44.09 -6.61
N VAL A 104 29.04 44.63 -7.13
CA VAL A 104 27.69 44.50 -6.60
C VAL A 104 26.95 43.40 -7.35
N ALA A 105 26.21 42.59 -6.60
CA ALA A 105 25.27 41.62 -7.14
C ALA A 105 23.90 41.75 -6.48
N LEU A 106 22.86 41.30 -7.19
CA LEU A 106 21.53 41.11 -6.64
C LEU A 106 21.38 39.64 -6.20
N GLU A 107 21.17 39.41 -4.91
CA GLU A 107 20.70 38.12 -4.39
C GLU A 107 19.18 38.09 -4.49
N LEU A 108 18.64 37.08 -5.18
CA LEU A 108 17.22 36.92 -5.46
C LEU A 108 16.76 35.53 -5.02
N GLU A 109 15.64 35.49 -4.30
CA GLU A 109 14.96 34.27 -3.85
C GLU A 109 13.54 34.27 -4.43
N ILE A 110 13.28 33.30 -5.33
CA ILE A 110 12.00 33.12 -6.00
C ILE A 110 11.17 32.12 -5.20
N PRO A 111 9.96 32.48 -4.73
CA PRO A 111 9.08 31.56 -4.02
C PRO A 111 8.77 30.32 -4.86
N LEU A 112 8.75 29.17 -4.20
CA LEU A 112 8.46 27.88 -4.82
C LEU A 112 6.98 27.75 -5.30
N GLU A 113 6.08 28.61 -4.78
CA GLU A 113 4.66 28.72 -5.18
C GLU A 113 4.42 29.66 -6.38
N THR A 114 5.47 30.21 -6.97
CA THR A 114 5.35 31.13 -8.10
C THR A 114 4.75 30.42 -9.32
N GLU A 115 3.65 30.95 -9.85
CA GLU A 115 3.02 30.43 -11.05
C GLU A 115 3.93 30.61 -12.28
N ALA A 116 3.77 29.75 -13.29
CA ALA A 116 4.45 29.95 -14.56
C ALA A 116 3.98 31.25 -15.21
N GLY A 117 4.91 32.11 -15.59
CA GLY A 117 4.58 33.42 -16.13
C GLY A 117 5.79 34.32 -16.31
N ASP A 118 5.53 35.52 -16.81
CA ASP A 118 6.54 36.56 -16.98
C ASP A 118 6.44 37.57 -15.83
N TYR A 119 7.58 37.84 -15.21
CA TYR A 119 7.74 38.73 -14.07
C TYR A 119 8.83 39.76 -14.38
N ALA A 120 8.77 40.91 -13.71
CA ALA A 120 9.78 41.95 -13.82
C ALA A 120 10.25 42.39 -12.43
N ILE A 121 11.53 42.69 -12.31
CA ILE A 121 12.13 43.34 -11.15
C ILE A 121 12.75 44.64 -11.64
N VAL A 122 12.43 45.74 -10.97
CA VAL A 122 12.94 47.07 -11.31
C VAL A 122 13.89 47.52 -10.21
N LEU A 123 15.15 47.73 -10.57
CA LEU A 123 16.22 48.20 -9.70
C LEU A 123 16.54 49.64 -10.03
N GLN A 124 16.92 50.44 -9.04
CA GLN A 124 17.39 51.80 -9.24
C GLN A 124 18.70 52.06 -8.52
N ALA A 125 19.61 52.73 -9.22
CA ALA A 125 20.80 53.36 -8.67
C ALA A 125 20.62 54.88 -8.67
N ALA A 126 20.54 55.51 -7.50
CA ALA A 126 20.33 56.94 -7.36
C ALA A 126 21.55 57.63 -6.72
N GLY A 127 22.20 58.51 -7.50
CA GLY A 127 23.26 59.41 -7.05
C GLY A 127 22.71 60.79 -6.64
N GLU A 128 23.56 61.81 -6.64
CA GLU A 128 23.14 63.17 -6.22
C GLU A 128 22.25 63.84 -7.28
N ASP A 129 22.72 63.87 -8.52
CA ASP A 129 22.05 64.55 -9.65
C ASP A 129 21.66 63.57 -10.79
N PHE A 130 22.08 62.31 -10.68
CA PHE A 130 21.87 61.28 -11.70
C PHE A 130 21.24 60.04 -11.08
N SER A 131 20.37 59.39 -11.83
CA SER A 131 19.80 58.10 -11.47
C SER A 131 19.60 57.27 -12.72
N ASP A 132 19.73 55.96 -12.60
CA ASP A 132 19.36 55.02 -13.64
C ASP A 132 18.54 53.87 -13.08
N THR A 133 17.72 53.27 -13.94
CA THR A 133 16.80 52.20 -13.60
C THR A 133 17.04 51.01 -14.53
N LEU A 134 17.20 49.83 -13.95
CA LEU A 134 17.39 48.56 -14.65
C LEU A 134 16.17 47.67 -14.41
N GLU A 135 15.49 47.31 -15.50
CA GLU A 135 14.45 46.28 -15.49
C GLU A 135 15.05 44.91 -15.86
N ILE A 136 14.81 43.91 -15.01
CA ILE A 136 15.19 42.52 -15.25
C ILE A 136 13.91 41.72 -15.50
N SER A 137 13.78 41.14 -16.69
CA SER A 137 12.62 40.32 -17.06
C SER A 137 12.88 38.83 -16.81
N LEU A 138 12.03 38.20 -16.02
CA LEU A 138 12.16 36.80 -15.61
C LEU A 138 10.96 36.00 -16.14
N THR A 139 11.21 35.02 -17.01
CA THR A 139 10.21 34.02 -17.38
C THR A 139 10.33 32.85 -16.43
N VAL A 140 9.38 32.71 -15.51
CA VAL A 140 9.35 31.62 -14.55
C VAL A 140 8.73 30.40 -15.22
N SER A 141 9.50 29.32 -15.36
CA SER A 141 8.97 27.99 -15.60
C SER A 141 8.60 27.37 -14.26
N ALA A 142 7.30 27.16 -14.04
CA ALA A 142 6.91 26.18 -13.05
C ALA A 142 7.24 24.80 -13.63
N GLU A 143 8.13 24.04 -13.01
CA GLU A 143 8.17 22.60 -13.28
C GLU A 143 6.75 22.08 -13.04
N GLU A 144 6.18 21.32 -14.00
CA GLU A 144 4.94 20.57 -13.77
C GLU A 144 5.26 19.46 -12.77
N LEU A 145 5.25 19.84 -11.50
CA LEU A 145 5.56 18.94 -10.41
C LEU A 145 4.35 18.03 -10.32
N GLY A 146 4.57 16.74 -10.59
CA GLY A 146 3.51 15.73 -10.55
C GLY A 146 2.76 15.80 -9.22
N GLN A 147 1.49 15.43 -9.21
CA GLN A 147 0.71 15.41 -7.97
C GLN A 147 1.34 14.43 -6.96
N SER A 148 1.12 14.65 -5.66
CA SER A 148 1.43 13.64 -4.65
C SER A 148 0.75 12.33 -5.05
N SER A 149 1.39 11.19 -4.78
CA SER A 149 0.82 9.88 -5.13
C SER A 149 0.97 8.87 -4.00
N PHE A 150 0.02 7.93 -3.94
CA PHE A 150 0.08 6.77 -3.08
C PHE A 150 -0.27 5.55 -3.94
N GLU A 151 0.73 4.75 -4.26
CA GLU A 151 0.62 3.68 -5.26
C GLU A 151 1.15 2.36 -4.71
N VAL A 152 0.56 1.25 -5.14
CA VAL A 152 0.95 -0.12 -4.76
C VAL A 152 1.52 -0.85 -5.96
N GLU A 153 2.64 -1.57 -5.77
CA GLU A 153 3.30 -2.29 -6.87
C GLU A 153 2.48 -3.49 -7.35
N TYR A 154 2.01 -4.31 -6.41
CA TYR A 154 1.25 -5.53 -6.66
C TYR A 154 -0.07 -5.49 -5.89
N PRO A 155 -1.14 -4.88 -6.45
CA PRO A 155 -2.40 -4.67 -5.72
C PRO A 155 -3.16 -5.96 -5.41
N SER A 156 -2.85 -7.08 -6.07
CA SER A 156 -3.57 -8.35 -5.91
C SER A 156 -2.63 -9.47 -5.46
N GLN A 157 -3.05 -10.23 -4.44
CA GLN A 157 -2.35 -11.42 -3.94
C GLN A 157 -3.34 -12.57 -3.67
N GLU A 158 -2.82 -13.80 -3.70
CA GLU A 158 -3.58 -15.03 -3.44
C GLU A 158 -2.89 -15.86 -2.36
N GLY A 159 -3.66 -16.45 -1.46
CA GLY A 159 -3.17 -17.28 -0.35
C GLY A 159 -4.28 -18.07 0.33
N ASP A 160 -3.93 -18.89 1.32
CA ASP A 160 -4.92 -19.57 2.16
C ASP A 160 -5.38 -18.68 3.33
N ALA A 161 -6.37 -19.14 4.09
CA ALA A 161 -6.91 -18.42 5.24
C ALA A 161 -5.90 -18.21 6.40
N GLN A 162 -4.73 -18.85 6.37
CA GLN A 162 -3.67 -18.71 7.37
C GLN A 162 -2.52 -17.81 6.89
N THR A 163 -2.61 -17.30 5.67
CA THR A 163 -1.59 -16.45 5.06
C THR A 163 -1.78 -15.02 5.52
N ASP A 164 -0.72 -14.44 6.10
CA ASP A 164 -0.61 -13.00 6.32
C ASP A 164 -0.10 -12.35 5.02
N PHE A 165 -0.87 -11.42 4.45
CA PHE A 165 -0.53 -10.76 3.20
C PHE A 165 0.25 -9.48 3.47
N THR A 166 1.30 -9.23 2.68
CA THR A 166 2.11 -8.01 2.79
C THR A 166 2.25 -7.37 1.43
N PHE A 167 1.85 -6.10 1.34
CA PHE A 167 1.87 -5.29 0.14
C PHE A 167 2.88 -4.15 0.28
N SER A 168 3.61 -3.86 -0.79
CA SER A 168 4.54 -2.72 -0.84
C SER A 168 3.90 -1.58 -1.62
N ALA A 169 3.75 -0.44 -0.95
CA ALA A 169 3.27 0.80 -1.52
C ALA A 169 4.31 1.91 -1.41
N THR A 170 4.22 2.91 -2.28
CA THR A 170 5.06 4.10 -2.28
C THR A 170 4.19 5.32 -2.08
N LEU A 171 4.54 6.14 -1.10
CA LEU A 171 3.91 7.43 -0.83
C LEU A 171 4.89 8.55 -1.22
N ILE A 172 4.44 9.45 -2.10
CA ILE A 172 5.22 10.59 -2.60
C ILE A 172 4.54 11.87 -2.15
N ASN A 173 5.27 12.73 -1.42
CA ASN A 173 4.85 14.08 -1.12
C ASN A 173 5.45 15.05 -2.14
N ASN A 174 4.69 15.42 -3.17
CA ASN A 174 5.12 16.41 -4.16
C ASN A 174 4.73 17.84 -3.79
N THR A 175 4.14 18.07 -2.60
CA THR A 175 3.87 19.42 -2.12
C THR A 175 5.16 20.14 -1.69
N LEU A 176 5.04 21.44 -1.47
CA LEU A 176 6.15 22.33 -1.11
C LEU A 176 6.43 22.40 0.39
N SER A 177 5.60 21.72 1.18
CA SER A 177 5.69 21.72 2.64
C SER A 177 5.67 20.30 3.16
N ALA A 178 6.14 20.13 4.39
CA ALA A 178 5.96 18.87 5.09
C ALA A 178 4.46 18.57 5.26
N GLN A 179 4.06 17.34 4.99
CA GLN A 179 2.68 16.88 5.08
C GLN A 179 2.58 15.70 6.05
N SER A 180 1.52 15.69 6.85
CA SER A 180 1.16 14.55 7.69
C SER A 180 0.05 13.76 7.00
N TYR A 181 0.37 12.56 6.52
CA TYR A 181 -0.58 11.69 5.85
C TYR A 181 -1.14 10.65 6.83
N SER A 182 -2.43 10.73 7.13
CA SER A 182 -3.13 9.70 7.90
C SER A 182 -3.56 8.56 6.98
N PHE A 183 -3.26 7.33 7.39
CA PHE A 183 -3.63 6.12 6.68
C PHE A 183 -4.96 5.57 7.17
N SER A 184 -5.78 5.08 6.25
CA SER A 184 -6.96 4.28 6.60
C SER A 184 -7.18 3.16 5.58
N ALA A 185 -7.76 2.05 6.04
CA ALA A 185 -8.19 0.95 5.19
C ALA A 185 -9.63 0.58 5.53
N SER A 186 -10.43 0.26 4.52
CA SER A 186 -11.79 -0.23 4.66
C SER A 186 -11.83 -1.73 4.41
N ALA A 187 -11.43 -2.52 5.42
CA ALA A 187 -11.43 -3.98 5.32
C ALA A 187 -12.77 -4.59 5.78
N PRO A 188 -13.10 -5.81 5.32
CA PRO A 188 -14.24 -6.56 5.83
C PRO A 188 -14.15 -6.84 7.34
N THR A 189 -15.29 -7.17 7.96
CA THR A 189 -15.35 -7.47 9.40
C THR A 189 -14.36 -8.58 9.80
N GLY A 190 -13.59 -8.34 10.86
CA GLY A 190 -12.63 -9.30 11.41
C GLY A 190 -11.24 -9.27 10.77
N TRP A 191 -11.08 -8.59 9.63
CA TRP A 191 -9.77 -8.38 9.02
C TRP A 191 -9.00 -7.29 9.75
N THR A 192 -7.69 -7.48 9.84
CA THR A 192 -6.78 -6.47 10.42
C THR A 192 -5.87 -5.93 9.33
N VAL A 193 -5.81 -4.61 9.19
CA VAL A 193 -4.89 -3.93 8.28
C VAL A 193 -3.99 -3.00 9.07
N SER A 194 -2.69 -3.01 8.79
CA SER A 194 -1.73 -2.12 9.41
C SER A 194 -0.70 -1.60 8.41
N PHE A 195 -0.24 -0.38 8.65
CA PHE A 195 0.73 0.32 7.81
C PHE A 195 2.04 0.46 8.57
N MET A 196 3.16 0.23 7.90
CA MET A 196 4.50 0.30 8.47
C MET A 196 5.45 0.95 7.45
N PRO A 197 6.20 2.00 7.81
CA PRO A 197 7.20 2.57 6.90
C PRO A 197 8.27 1.52 6.60
N SER A 198 8.67 1.40 5.33
CA SER A 198 9.69 0.43 4.92
C SER A 198 11.00 0.63 5.67
N GLY A 199 11.53 -0.45 6.25
CA GLY A 199 12.76 -0.42 7.07
C GLY A 199 12.52 -0.17 8.56
N GLU A 200 11.28 0.16 8.95
CA GLU A 200 10.88 0.29 10.35
C GLU A 200 10.20 -0.99 10.88
N THR A 201 10.01 -1.04 12.19
CA THR A 201 9.34 -2.18 12.87
C THR A 201 8.04 -1.79 13.57
N THR A 202 7.71 -0.50 13.56
CA THR A 202 6.55 0.05 14.28
C THR A 202 5.43 0.38 13.31
N ARG A 203 4.22 -0.12 13.62
CA ARG A 203 3.00 0.20 12.89
C ARG A 203 2.57 1.63 13.17
N VAL A 204 2.13 2.35 12.15
CA VAL A 204 1.75 3.76 12.25
C VAL A 204 0.35 4.00 11.69
N ALA A 205 -0.35 4.99 12.24
CA ALA A 205 -1.63 5.47 11.72
C ALA A 205 -1.46 6.73 10.83
N ALA A 206 -0.30 7.36 10.90
CA ALA A 206 0.07 8.51 10.08
C ALA A 206 1.59 8.55 9.89
N LEU A 207 2.03 9.25 8.84
CA LEU A 207 3.43 9.47 8.53
C LEU A 207 3.64 10.92 8.11
N ASP A 208 4.66 11.56 8.70
CA ASP A 208 5.11 12.88 8.29
C ASP A 208 6.17 12.75 7.20
N LEU A 209 5.96 13.45 6.08
CA LEU A 209 6.87 13.49 4.95
C LEU A 209 7.26 14.92 4.65
N GLU A 210 8.56 15.18 4.61
CA GLU A 210 9.10 16.45 4.16
C GLU A 210 8.69 16.76 2.72
N ALA A 211 8.76 18.03 2.35
CA ALA A 211 8.51 18.45 0.98
C ALA A 211 9.42 17.68 0.01
N ARG A 212 8.84 17.20 -1.09
CA ARG A 212 9.56 16.55 -2.20
C ARG A 212 10.26 15.25 -1.81
N THR A 213 9.74 14.55 -0.81
CA THR A 213 10.26 13.26 -0.38
C THR A 213 9.33 12.11 -0.73
N THR A 214 9.91 10.92 -0.77
CA THR A 214 9.22 9.66 -1.05
C THR A 214 9.53 8.67 0.07
N GLN A 215 8.54 7.88 0.47
CA GLN A 215 8.69 6.83 1.47
C GLN A 215 7.93 5.57 1.06
N GLY A 216 8.59 4.42 1.19
CA GLY A 216 7.95 3.13 1.07
C GLY A 216 7.09 2.82 2.31
N VAL A 217 5.95 2.19 2.10
CA VAL A 217 5.01 1.76 3.14
C VAL A 217 4.65 0.30 2.90
N GLU A 218 4.97 -0.56 3.86
CA GLU A 218 4.49 -1.94 3.93
C GLU A 218 3.09 -1.97 4.56
N ILE A 219 2.17 -2.66 3.89
CA ILE A 219 0.78 -2.81 4.32
C ILE A 219 0.55 -4.28 4.60
N ASN A 220 0.36 -4.61 5.89
CA ASN A 220 0.10 -5.96 6.32
C ASN A 220 -1.41 -6.16 6.53
N VAL A 221 -1.94 -7.17 5.85
CA VAL A 221 -3.36 -7.55 5.82
C VAL A 221 -3.48 -8.97 6.37
N VAL A 222 -4.18 -9.11 7.49
CA VAL A 222 -4.38 -10.39 8.19
C VAL A 222 -5.86 -10.76 8.15
N PRO A 223 -6.23 -11.85 7.45
CA PRO A 223 -7.59 -12.35 7.45
C PRO A 223 -7.96 -13.01 8.79
N PRO A 224 -9.25 -13.12 9.14
CA PRO A 224 -9.69 -13.92 10.27
C PRO A 224 -9.53 -15.42 9.99
N ALA A 225 -9.30 -16.24 11.02
CA ALA A 225 -8.97 -17.67 10.88
C ALA A 225 -9.99 -18.51 10.10
N ASN A 226 -11.27 -18.12 10.11
CA ASN A 226 -12.36 -18.83 9.42
C ASN A 226 -12.90 -18.01 8.23
N VAL A 227 -12.05 -17.21 7.58
CA VAL A 227 -12.46 -16.43 6.40
C VAL A 227 -12.91 -17.36 5.28
N GLU A 228 -14.09 -17.11 4.72
CA GLU A 228 -14.61 -17.87 3.59
C GLU A 228 -13.74 -17.67 2.35
N ALA A 229 -13.65 -18.70 1.50
CA ALA A 229 -12.99 -18.60 0.22
C ALA A 229 -13.65 -17.52 -0.66
N GLY A 230 -12.83 -16.72 -1.35
CA GLY A 230 -13.33 -15.63 -2.18
C GLY A 230 -12.32 -14.51 -2.36
N THR A 231 -12.71 -13.51 -3.15
CA THR A 231 -11.90 -12.32 -3.41
C THR A 231 -12.44 -11.14 -2.60
N TYR A 232 -11.55 -10.49 -1.86
CA TYR A 232 -11.86 -9.40 -0.95
C TYR A 232 -11.13 -8.12 -1.39
N GLU A 233 -11.89 -7.05 -1.60
CA GLU A 233 -11.36 -5.73 -1.90
C GLU A 233 -11.19 -4.91 -0.62
N ILE A 234 -10.05 -4.25 -0.48
CA ILE A 234 -9.67 -3.45 0.69
C ILE A 234 -9.19 -2.07 0.18
N PRO A 235 -10.10 -1.08 0.09
CA PRO A 235 -9.72 0.28 -0.24
C PRO A 235 -8.80 0.88 0.84
N CYS A 236 -7.64 1.38 0.43
CA CYS A 236 -6.66 2.04 1.28
C CYS A 236 -6.51 3.50 0.85
N THR A 237 -6.35 4.40 1.82
CA THR A 237 -6.18 5.83 1.57
C THR A 237 -5.09 6.44 2.43
N ALA A 238 -4.38 7.41 1.86
CA ALA A 238 -3.51 8.34 2.58
C ALA A 238 -4.14 9.74 2.46
N THR A 239 -4.39 10.42 3.57
CA THR A 239 -5.08 11.72 3.61
C THR A 239 -4.28 12.73 4.42
N SER A 240 -3.96 13.87 3.80
CA SER A 240 -3.43 15.06 4.48
C SER A 240 -4.52 16.13 4.60
N VAL A 241 -4.15 17.35 4.99
CA VAL A 241 -5.08 18.48 5.07
C VAL A 241 -5.53 18.95 3.68
N SER A 242 -4.64 18.87 2.69
CA SER A 242 -4.85 19.39 1.34
C SER A 242 -5.15 18.31 0.30
N GLU A 243 -4.79 17.05 0.56
CA GLU A 243 -4.81 15.98 -0.44
C GLU A 243 -5.38 14.67 0.11
N ARG A 244 -6.03 13.90 -0.75
CA ARG A 244 -6.47 12.53 -0.46
C ARG A 244 -6.14 11.63 -1.64
N MET A 245 -5.37 10.59 -1.36
CA MET A 245 -4.94 9.58 -2.33
C MET A 245 -5.47 8.22 -1.94
N SER A 246 -5.75 7.36 -2.91
CA SER A 246 -6.35 6.05 -2.66
C SER A 246 -6.01 5.02 -3.73
N PHE A 247 -5.93 3.76 -3.31
CA PHE A 247 -5.95 2.59 -4.17
C PHE A 247 -6.74 1.47 -3.49
N THR A 248 -6.98 0.37 -4.19
CA THR A 248 -7.67 -0.81 -3.65
C THR A 248 -6.72 -2.00 -3.70
N LEU A 249 -6.56 -2.68 -2.56
CA LEU A 249 -5.91 -3.99 -2.48
C LEU A 249 -6.95 -5.08 -2.74
N GLU A 250 -6.50 -6.17 -3.33
CA GLU A 250 -7.30 -7.36 -3.60
C GLU A 250 -6.60 -8.58 -2.97
N VAL A 251 -7.33 -9.32 -2.14
CA VAL A 251 -6.86 -10.56 -1.54
C VAL A 251 -7.78 -11.69 -1.94
N THR A 252 -7.25 -12.69 -2.64
CA THR A 252 -7.98 -13.92 -2.98
C THR A 252 -7.63 -15.02 -1.99
N ILE A 253 -8.63 -15.42 -1.20
CA ILE A 253 -8.53 -16.55 -0.26
C ILE A 253 -8.91 -17.84 -0.98
N THR A 254 -7.95 -18.75 -1.04
CA THR A 254 -8.13 -20.09 -1.61
C THR A 254 -9.03 -20.95 -0.72
N GLY A 255 -9.85 -21.78 -1.38
CA GLY A 255 -10.78 -22.67 -0.70
C GLY A 255 -10.11 -23.95 -0.20
N SER A 256 -10.47 -24.34 1.01
CA SER A 256 -10.05 -25.56 1.69
C SER A 256 -11.28 -26.34 2.15
N TYR A 257 -11.28 -27.65 1.86
CA TYR A 257 -12.39 -28.55 2.15
C TYR A 257 -11.99 -29.49 3.29
N SER A 258 -12.66 -29.39 4.43
CA SER A 258 -12.39 -30.23 5.59
C SER A 258 -13.69 -30.56 6.32
N LEU A 259 -13.88 -31.83 6.63
CA LEU A 259 -15.07 -32.36 7.29
C LEU A 259 -14.63 -33.12 8.54
N SER A 260 -15.40 -32.97 9.61
CA SER A 260 -15.28 -33.79 10.81
C SER A 260 -16.59 -34.51 11.11
N LEU A 261 -16.51 -35.82 11.31
CA LEU A 261 -17.62 -36.69 11.67
C LEU A 261 -17.44 -37.21 13.10
N SER A 262 -18.38 -36.91 13.98
CA SER A 262 -18.40 -37.40 15.36
C SER A 262 -19.82 -37.64 15.86
N THR A 263 -20.01 -37.70 17.17
CA THR A 263 -21.32 -37.58 17.83
C THR A 263 -21.35 -36.32 18.69
N PRO A 264 -22.53 -35.77 19.05
CA PRO A 264 -22.60 -34.58 19.90
C PRO A 264 -21.90 -34.74 21.26
N SER A 265 -21.75 -35.97 21.75
CA SER A 265 -21.02 -36.28 22.99
C SER A 265 -19.55 -36.66 22.78
N GLY A 266 -19.11 -36.81 21.52
CA GLY A 266 -17.80 -37.37 21.16
C GLY A 266 -17.66 -38.88 21.42
N LEU A 267 -18.69 -39.55 21.95
CA LEU A 267 -18.68 -40.98 22.19
C LEU A 267 -18.99 -41.74 20.90
N LEU A 268 -18.05 -42.59 20.47
CA LEU A 268 -18.18 -43.49 19.33
C LEU A 268 -18.50 -44.92 19.78
N SER A 269 -19.43 -45.06 20.73
CA SER A 269 -19.90 -46.35 21.20
C SER A 269 -21.39 -46.34 21.51
N THR A 270 -22.04 -47.48 21.31
CA THR A 270 -23.46 -47.64 21.63
C THR A 270 -23.79 -49.09 21.98
N ASP A 271 -24.82 -49.27 22.81
CA ASP A 271 -25.40 -50.57 23.09
C ASP A 271 -26.48 -50.89 22.06
N ALA A 272 -26.50 -52.12 21.57
CA ALA A 272 -27.55 -52.61 20.67
C ALA A 272 -28.04 -53.99 21.08
N TYR A 273 -29.21 -54.36 20.57
CA TYR A 273 -29.80 -55.68 20.78
C TYR A 273 -30.01 -56.35 19.43
N SER A 274 -29.89 -57.68 19.40
CA SER A 274 -30.12 -58.45 18.17
C SER A 274 -31.49 -58.16 17.57
N ASN A 275 -31.53 -57.92 16.25
CA ASN A 275 -32.73 -57.60 15.48
C ASN A 275 -33.51 -56.38 16.00
N GLN A 276 -32.84 -55.46 16.70
CA GLN A 276 -33.41 -54.20 17.17
C GLN A 276 -32.61 -53.03 16.64
N GLU A 277 -33.34 -52.00 16.28
CA GLU A 277 -32.76 -50.78 15.74
C GLU A 277 -32.34 -49.85 16.89
N THR A 278 -31.07 -49.46 16.87
CA THR A 278 -30.52 -48.44 17.77
C THR A 278 -30.22 -47.18 16.98
N ALA A 279 -30.77 -46.05 17.43
CA ALA A 279 -30.47 -44.73 16.87
C ALA A 279 -29.16 -44.17 17.46
N VAL A 280 -28.31 -43.63 16.60
CA VAL A 280 -27.05 -42.95 16.94
C VAL A 280 -27.05 -41.59 16.26
N GLN A 281 -26.89 -40.53 17.04
CA GLN A 281 -26.82 -39.17 16.53
C GLN A 281 -25.39 -38.87 16.09
N LEU A 282 -25.24 -38.45 14.83
CA LEU A 282 -24.01 -38.01 14.20
C LEU A 282 -23.96 -36.50 14.20
N SER A 283 -22.77 -35.95 14.38
CA SER A 283 -22.44 -34.53 14.27
C SER A 283 -21.44 -34.38 13.14
N LEU A 284 -21.83 -33.69 12.08
CA LEU A 284 -20.98 -33.39 10.94
C LEU A 284 -20.63 -31.91 10.95
N THR A 285 -19.35 -31.59 11.07
CA THR A 285 -18.86 -30.21 11.17
C THR A 285 -17.99 -29.89 9.96
N ASN A 286 -18.30 -28.82 9.24
CA ASN A 286 -17.40 -28.28 8.23
C ASN A 286 -16.28 -27.50 8.92
N THR A 287 -15.08 -28.06 8.88
CA THR A 287 -13.85 -27.47 9.46
C THR A 287 -12.99 -26.79 8.39
N GLY A 288 -13.44 -26.76 7.14
CA GLY A 288 -12.82 -26.00 6.05
C GLY A 288 -13.34 -24.57 6.00
N ASN A 289 -12.98 -23.86 4.94
CA ASN A 289 -13.43 -22.49 4.66
C ASN A 289 -14.21 -22.35 3.34
N THR A 290 -14.67 -23.47 2.81
CA THR A 290 -15.61 -23.55 1.70
C THR A 290 -16.81 -24.38 2.11
N ASP A 291 -17.99 -23.99 1.68
CA ASP A 291 -19.22 -24.77 1.87
C ASP A 291 -19.07 -26.21 1.34
N LEU A 292 -19.53 -27.18 2.13
CA LEU A 292 -19.59 -28.57 1.71
C LEU A 292 -20.99 -28.87 1.17
N THR A 293 -21.08 -29.36 -0.07
CA THR A 293 -22.35 -29.71 -0.69
C THR A 293 -22.44 -31.19 -1.01
N ASN A 294 -23.65 -31.75 -0.96
CA ASN A 294 -23.91 -33.16 -1.29
C ASN A 294 -23.04 -34.16 -0.51
N VAL A 295 -22.88 -33.94 0.81
CA VAL A 295 -22.11 -34.83 1.69
C VAL A 295 -22.87 -36.15 1.85
N ASN A 296 -22.34 -37.24 1.29
CA ASN A 296 -22.94 -38.56 1.32
C ASN A 296 -22.51 -39.34 2.56
N LEU A 297 -23.48 -39.94 3.24
CA LEU A 297 -23.27 -40.85 4.36
C LEU A 297 -23.25 -42.29 3.87
N THR A 298 -22.20 -43.01 4.27
CA THR A 298 -22.04 -44.43 3.97
C THR A 298 -21.63 -45.19 5.24
N SER A 299 -21.76 -46.51 5.21
CA SER A 299 -21.40 -47.35 6.34
C SER A 299 -20.81 -48.68 5.90
N SER A 300 -19.91 -49.20 6.71
CA SER A 300 -19.40 -50.58 6.63
C SER A 300 -19.66 -51.27 7.96
N ALA A 301 -20.46 -52.34 7.94
CA ALA A 301 -20.89 -53.07 9.12
C ALA A 301 -20.62 -54.58 8.97
N PRO A 302 -20.63 -55.35 10.06
CA PRO A 302 -20.49 -56.81 10.00
C PRO A 302 -21.55 -57.48 9.12
N SER A 303 -21.25 -58.68 8.64
CA SER A 303 -22.17 -59.41 7.76
C SER A 303 -23.54 -59.65 8.41
N GLY A 304 -24.60 -59.40 7.65
CA GLY A 304 -25.99 -59.55 8.11
C GLY A 304 -26.52 -58.40 8.97
N TRP A 305 -25.73 -57.37 9.22
CA TRP A 305 -26.17 -56.13 9.88
C TRP A 305 -26.71 -55.15 8.86
N THR A 306 -27.61 -54.27 9.28
CA THR A 306 -28.14 -53.19 8.45
C THR A 306 -27.89 -51.85 9.14
N VAL A 307 -27.35 -50.89 8.39
CA VAL A 307 -27.24 -49.49 8.81
C VAL A 307 -28.01 -48.65 7.80
N ARG A 308 -28.90 -47.80 8.29
CA ARG A 308 -29.63 -46.84 7.48
C ARG A 308 -29.48 -45.44 8.06
N PHE A 309 -29.55 -44.42 7.22
CA PHE A 309 -29.48 -43.03 7.66
C PHE A 309 -30.87 -42.39 7.59
N SER A 310 -31.13 -41.43 8.48
CA SER A 310 -32.31 -40.56 8.39
C SER A 310 -32.31 -39.73 7.10
N THR A 311 -31.11 -39.31 6.68
CA THR A 311 -30.83 -38.59 5.44
C THR A 311 -29.52 -39.13 4.90
N GLU A 312 -29.52 -39.70 3.69
CA GLU A 312 -28.31 -40.30 3.08
C GLU A 312 -27.36 -39.24 2.53
N THR A 313 -27.87 -38.07 2.15
CA THR A 313 -27.08 -36.97 1.58
C THR A 313 -27.47 -35.65 2.25
N ILE A 314 -26.50 -34.97 2.84
CA ILE A 314 -26.67 -33.62 3.38
C ILE A 314 -26.38 -32.62 2.27
N GLU A 315 -27.38 -31.82 1.91
CA GLU A 315 -27.30 -30.91 0.74
C GLU A 315 -26.23 -29.83 0.91
N LEU A 316 -26.15 -29.23 2.11
CA LEU A 316 -25.25 -28.13 2.42
C LEU A 316 -24.82 -28.18 3.89
N ILE A 317 -23.53 -27.99 4.14
CA ILE A 317 -22.96 -27.65 5.44
C ILE A 317 -22.12 -26.38 5.24
N GLU A 318 -22.65 -25.24 5.70
CA GLU A 318 -21.98 -23.94 5.62
C GLU A 318 -20.62 -23.95 6.35
N VAL A 319 -19.73 -23.03 6.01
CA VAL A 319 -18.43 -22.86 6.68
C VAL A 319 -18.58 -22.75 8.20
N GLY A 320 -17.86 -23.60 8.94
CA GLY A 320 -17.89 -23.62 10.40
C GLY A 320 -19.18 -24.17 11.03
N ALA A 321 -20.19 -24.54 10.22
CA ALA A 321 -21.46 -25.06 10.71
C ALA A 321 -21.37 -26.55 11.07
N THR A 322 -22.26 -26.95 11.98
CA THR A 322 -22.47 -28.35 12.35
C THR A 322 -23.90 -28.75 11.99
N VAL A 323 -24.05 -29.84 11.23
CA VAL A 323 -25.33 -30.47 10.92
C VAL A 323 -25.41 -31.83 11.61
N GLU A 324 -26.53 -32.10 12.25
CA GLU A 324 -26.78 -33.39 12.87
C GLU A 324 -27.57 -34.32 11.94
N ALA A 325 -27.20 -35.59 11.93
CA ALA A 325 -27.91 -36.65 11.22
C ALA A 325 -28.07 -37.86 12.14
N THR A 326 -29.11 -38.66 11.97
CA THR A 326 -29.27 -39.92 12.72
C THR A 326 -28.94 -41.13 11.86
N ALA A 327 -28.06 -42.00 12.36
CA ALA A 327 -27.84 -43.34 11.84
C ALA A 327 -28.60 -44.36 12.69
N TYR A 328 -29.17 -45.37 12.03
CA TYR A 328 -29.91 -46.44 12.67
C TYR A 328 -29.21 -47.76 12.39
N ILE A 329 -28.68 -48.38 13.44
CA ILE A 329 -27.88 -49.60 13.37
C ILE A 329 -28.74 -50.75 13.88
N THR A 330 -28.89 -51.78 13.06
CA THR A 330 -29.63 -53.00 13.40
C THR A 330 -28.69 -54.20 13.31
N PRO A 331 -28.25 -54.76 14.46
CA PRO A 331 -27.53 -56.02 14.47
C PRO A 331 -28.36 -57.15 13.86
N GLY A 332 -27.71 -58.04 13.10
CA GLY A 332 -28.39 -59.19 12.51
C GLY A 332 -29.06 -60.09 13.56
N GLU A 333 -30.10 -60.82 13.18
CA GLU A 333 -30.87 -61.68 14.10
C GLU A 333 -30.02 -62.75 14.81
N SER A 334 -28.97 -63.22 14.15
CA SER A 334 -27.99 -64.18 14.69
C SER A 334 -26.78 -63.52 15.34
N ALA A 335 -26.78 -62.20 15.58
CA ALA A 335 -25.69 -61.51 16.24
C ALA A 335 -25.49 -62.05 17.66
N MET A 336 -24.27 -62.48 17.95
CA MET A 336 -23.87 -62.94 19.28
C MET A 336 -23.58 -61.74 20.17
N SER A 337 -23.62 -61.94 21.49
CA SER A 337 -23.19 -60.90 22.42
C SER A 337 -21.69 -60.66 22.27
N GLY A 338 -21.30 -59.40 22.10
CA GLY A 338 -19.91 -59.01 21.90
C GLY A 338 -19.79 -57.57 21.40
N ASP A 339 -18.56 -57.12 21.24
CA ASP A 339 -18.25 -55.82 20.66
C ASP A 339 -17.97 -55.96 19.17
N TYR A 340 -18.67 -55.17 18.38
CA TYR A 340 -18.54 -55.13 16.92
C TYR A 340 -18.11 -53.74 16.49
N LEU A 341 -17.36 -53.66 15.39
CA LEU A 341 -16.97 -52.40 14.79
C LEU A 341 -17.89 -52.10 13.61
N THR A 342 -18.43 -50.89 13.57
CA THR A 342 -19.18 -50.35 12.43
C THR A 342 -18.52 -49.02 12.05
N THR A 343 -18.04 -48.90 10.82
CA THR A 343 -17.49 -47.64 10.32
C THR A 343 -18.60 -46.85 9.66
N ILE A 344 -18.79 -45.60 10.05
CA ILE A 344 -19.63 -44.64 9.37
C ILE A 344 -18.72 -43.61 8.70
N SER A 345 -18.95 -43.32 7.44
CA SER A 345 -18.17 -42.36 6.67
C SER A 345 -19.08 -41.28 6.11
N ALA A 346 -18.59 -40.05 6.12
CA ALA A 346 -19.19 -38.91 5.46
C ALA A 346 -18.22 -38.42 4.38
N SER A 347 -18.69 -38.25 3.15
CA SER A 347 -17.81 -37.93 2.02
C SER A 347 -18.47 -37.01 1.00
N GLU A 348 -17.67 -36.07 0.51
CA GLU A 348 -17.91 -35.18 -0.61
C GLU A 348 -16.77 -35.38 -1.64
N SER A 349 -16.83 -34.73 -2.81
CA SER A 349 -15.82 -34.89 -3.86
C SER A 349 -14.39 -34.46 -3.47
N ASN A 350 -14.22 -33.53 -2.55
CA ASN A 350 -12.93 -32.97 -2.14
C ASN A 350 -12.49 -33.42 -0.73
N THR A 351 -13.41 -33.89 0.11
CA THR A 351 -13.12 -34.23 1.50
C THR A 351 -13.97 -35.38 2.03
N SER A 352 -13.44 -36.10 3.00
CA SER A 352 -14.18 -37.17 3.69
C SER A 352 -13.63 -37.38 5.09
N ASP A 353 -14.48 -37.87 5.98
CA ASP A 353 -14.08 -38.31 7.30
C ASP A 353 -14.85 -39.60 7.68
N SER A 354 -14.28 -40.38 8.59
CA SER A 354 -14.85 -41.65 9.02
C SER A 354 -14.71 -41.85 10.53
N ALA A 355 -15.79 -42.30 11.15
CA ALA A 355 -15.85 -42.62 12.56
C ALA A 355 -16.07 -44.13 12.75
N GLU A 356 -15.20 -44.75 13.55
CA GLU A 356 -15.33 -46.14 13.93
C GLU A 356 -16.19 -46.28 15.20
N PHE A 357 -17.41 -46.78 15.05
CA PHE A 357 -18.34 -47.03 16.15
C PHE A 357 -18.17 -48.42 16.73
N ARG A 358 -17.98 -48.49 18.05
CA ARG A 358 -18.06 -49.74 18.81
C ARG A 358 -19.50 -50.02 19.22
N VAL A 359 -20.09 -51.06 18.66
CA VAL A 359 -21.45 -51.49 18.96
C VAL A 359 -21.40 -52.73 19.85
N THR A 360 -21.82 -52.58 21.10
CA THR A 360 -21.88 -53.69 22.07
C THR A 360 -23.24 -54.36 22.00
N VAL A 361 -23.30 -55.58 21.46
CA VAL A 361 -24.54 -56.36 21.38
C VAL A 361 -24.83 -57.02 22.73
N LYS A 362 -25.95 -56.66 23.33
CA LYS A 362 -26.43 -57.21 24.62
C LYS A 362 -27.54 -58.23 24.42
N THR A 363 -27.64 -59.18 25.35
CA THR A 363 -28.73 -60.15 25.36
C THR A 363 -29.96 -59.57 26.06
N GLU A 364 -31.13 -59.72 25.45
CA GLU A 364 -32.38 -59.39 26.13
C GLU A 364 -32.63 -60.38 27.28
N THR A 365 -32.80 -59.87 28.50
CA THR A 365 -32.97 -60.69 29.72
C THR A 365 -34.37 -61.33 29.86
N LYS A 366 -35.13 -61.45 28.76
CA LYS A 366 -36.49 -62.02 28.77
C LYS A 366 -36.49 -63.48 29.28
N TRP A 367 -35.48 -64.26 28.92
CA TRP A 367 -35.33 -65.64 29.38
C TRP A 367 -34.93 -65.76 30.85
N GLY A 368 -34.21 -64.77 31.40
CA GLY A 368 -33.86 -64.76 32.82
C GLY A 368 -35.10 -64.65 33.71
N ILE A 369 -36.04 -63.77 33.35
CA ILE A 369 -37.31 -63.60 34.08
C ILE A 369 -38.20 -64.84 33.94
N ALA A 370 -38.30 -65.42 32.73
CA ALA A 370 -39.03 -66.66 32.51
C ALA A 370 -38.43 -67.81 33.34
N GLY A 371 -37.10 -67.92 33.41
CA GLY A 371 -36.41 -68.89 34.26
C GLY A 371 -36.72 -68.71 35.75
N ILE A 372 -36.69 -67.48 36.25
CA ILE A 372 -37.07 -67.17 37.64
C ILE A 372 -38.55 -67.53 37.89
N ALA A 373 -39.45 -67.21 36.97
CA ALA A 373 -40.86 -67.54 37.09
C ALA A 373 -41.08 -69.06 37.18
N VAL A 374 -40.37 -69.85 36.36
CA VAL A 374 -40.40 -71.31 36.42
C VAL A 374 -39.87 -71.83 37.76
N ILE A 375 -38.76 -71.27 38.26
CA ILE A 375 -38.22 -71.64 39.58
C ILE A 375 -39.23 -71.34 40.68
N VAL A 376 -39.87 -70.17 40.68
CA VAL A 376 -40.91 -69.80 41.65
C VAL A 376 -42.09 -70.78 41.59
N VAL A 377 -42.55 -71.13 40.39
CA VAL A 377 -43.63 -72.13 40.21
C VAL A 377 -43.21 -73.49 40.77
N LEU A 378 -41.99 -73.95 40.48
CA LEU A 378 -41.46 -75.21 41.02
C LEU A 378 -41.38 -75.20 42.55
N VAL A 379 -40.92 -74.10 43.15
CA VAL A 379 -40.87 -73.94 44.61
C VAL A 379 -42.28 -74.01 45.22
N VAL A 380 -43.27 -73.36 44.61
CA VAL A 380 -44.67 -73.41 45.06
C VAL A 380 -45.24 -74.84 44.97
N ILE A 381 -44.96 -75.56 43.88
CA ILE A 381 -45.40 -76.96 43.70
C ILE A 381 -44.78 -77.86 44.78
N VAL A 382 -43.46 -77.76 44.98
CA VAL A 382 -42.74 -78.56 45.99
C VAL A 382 -43.26 -78.25 47.40
N PHE A 383 -43.49 -76.97 47.73
CA PHE A 383 -44.10 -76.57 48.99
C PHE A 383 -45.52 -77.14 49.17
N ALA A 384 -46.35 -77.11 48.13
CA ALA A 384 -47.70 -77.67 48.15
C ALA A 384 -47.69 -79.20 48.34
N VAL A 385 -46.76 -79.91 47.69
CA VAL A 385 -46.58 -81.36 47.83
C VAL A 385 -46.11 -81.71 49.25
N MET A 386 -45.11 -81.00 49.79
CA MET A 386 -44.66 -81.20 51.17
C MET A 386 -45.79 -80.94 52.18
N ARG A 387 -46.63 -79.92 51.96
CA ARG A 387 -47.79 -79.65 52.81
C ARG A 387 -48.87 -80.75 52.72
N LYS A 388 -49.05 -81.36 51.55
CA LYS A 388 -50.08 -82.39 51.31
C LYS A 388 -49.65 -83.79 51.77
N TYR A 389 -48.37 -84.13 51.66
CA TYR A 389 -47.85 -85.49 51.91
C TYR A 389 -46.84 -85.59 53.06
N GLY A 390 -46.32 -84.49 53.59
CA GLY A 390 -45.31 -84.45 54.67
C GLY A 390 -45.86 -84.56 56.10
N ARG A 391 -47.13 -84.96 56.28
CA ARG A 391 -47.72 -85.18 57.60
C ARG A 391 -48.05 -86.66 57.82
N ARG A 392 -47.02 -87.44 58.15
CA ARG A 392 -47.09 -88.64 58.98
C ARG A 392 -45.88 -88.67 59.90
#